data_AF-A0A2S8RW99-F1
#
_entry.id   AF-A0A2S8RW99-F1
#
_cell.length_a   1.000
_cell.length_b   1.000
_cell.length_c   1.000
_cell.angle_alpha   90.00
_cell.angle_beta   90.00
_cell.angle_gamma   90.00
#
_symmetry.space_group_name_H-M   'P 1'
#
loop_
_entity.id
_entity.type
_entity.pdbx_description
1 polymer ?
#
loop_
_entity_poly.entity_id
_entity_poly.type
_entity_poly.pdbx_seq_one_letter_code
_entity_poly.pdbx_strand_id
1 'polypeptide(L)'
;PVSLAVDIARAKGDDVQTLLMDAYEAGQIKGKKLGKIRRLLDQRLSQKKTVPDSGLGRRGGSRKLTQADLMKLYQREADKQRILVRKSDVTQARLIFIVEALRDLLSQGEFPELLRDEGLIDMPRALADRLMPEPVR
;
A
#
# COMPACT_ATOMS: atom_id res chain seq x y z
N PRO A 1 20.29 20.83 36.72
CA PRO A 1 21.08 19.67 37.20
C PRO A 1 20.66 18.40 36.44
N VAL A 2 21.53 17.38 36.33
CA VAL A 2 21.25 16.17 35.52
C VAL A 2 20.07 15.36 36.07
N SER A 3 19.89 15.34 37.40
CA SER A 3 18.75 14.68 38.06
C SER A 3 17.40 15.13 37.49
N LEU A 4 17.18 16.45 37.41
CA LEU A 4 15.96 17.03 36.85
C LEU A 4 15.72 16.60 35.38
N ALA A 5 16.78 16.44 34.59
CA ALA A 5 16.64 16.01 33.20
C ALA A 5 16.23 14.52 33.09
N VAL A 6 16.66 13.69 34.04
CA VAL A 6 16.27 12.27 34.12
C VAL A 6 14.80 12.13 34.54
N ASP A 7 14.36 12.96 35.49
CA ASP A 7 12.99 12.96 36.00
C ASP A 7 11.99 13.40 34.90
N ILE A 8 12.32 14.49 34.17
CA ILE A 8 11.54 14.95 33.00
C ILE A 8 11.53 13.93 31.85
N ALA A 9 12.63 13.19 31.65
CA ALA A 9 12.71 12.19 30.58
C ALA A 9 11.81 10.97 30.83
N ARG A 10 11.58 10.64 32.12
CA ARG A 10 10.79 9.49 32.58
C ARG A 10 9.31 9.79 32.76
N ALA A 11 8.94 11.03 33.09
CA ALA A 11 7.55 11.45 33.24
C ALA A 11 6.75 11.38 31.92
N LYS A 12 5.43 11.13 32.02
CA LYS A 12 4.52 11.02 30.87
C LYS A 12 3.39 12.04 30.99
N GLY A 13 3.13 12.79 29.92
CA GLY A 13 1.93 13.64 29.81
C GLY A 13 1.85 14.71 30.90
N ASP A 14 0.83 14.63 31.75
CA ASP A 14 0.50 15.62 32.79
C ASP A 14 1.61 15.76 33.84
N ASP A 15 2.27 14.67 34.23
CA ASP A 15 3.36 14.69 35.21
C ASP A 15 4.55 15.57 34.77
N VAL A 16 4.72 15.77 33.46
CA VAL A 16 5.80 16.59 32.91
C VAL A 16 5.53 18.08 33.11
N GLN A 17 4.26 18.51 33.08
CA GLN A 17 3.93 19.93 33.25
C GLN A 17 4.10 20.38 34.69
N THR A 18 3.65 19.55 35.64
CA THR A 18 3.80 19.81 37.09
C THR A 18 5.28 19.91 37.45
N LEU A 19 6.10 18.98 36.96
CA LEU A 19 7.53 18.93 37.26
C LEU A 19 8.32 20.10 36.63
N LEU A 20 7.85 20.65 35.51
CA LEU A 20 8.40 21.88 34.91
C LEU A 20 8.00 23.15 35.68
N MET A 21 6.81 23.17 36.27
CA MET A 21 6.31 24.27 37.08
C MET A 21 7.09 24.34 38.40
N ASP A 22 7.25 23.21 39.08
CA ASP A 22 8.04 23.10 40.31
C ASP A 22 9.51 23.50 40.09
N ALA A 23 10.09 23.09 38.95
CA ALA A 23 11.46 23.45 38.57
C ALA A 23 11.63 24.93 38.19
N TYR A 24 10.55 25.61 37.77
CA TYR A 24 10.53 27.04 37.50
C TYR A 24 10.46 27.82 38.81
N GLU A 25 9.59 27.41 39.74
CA GLU A 25 9.44 28.02 41.06
C GLU A 25 10.69 27.85 41.92
N ALA A 26 11.33 26.68 41.88
CA ALA A 26 12.63 26.42 42.51
C ALA A 26 13.81 27.16 41.83
N GLY A 27 13.55 27.91 40.74
CA GLY A 27 14.53 28.73 40.05
C GLY A 27 15.59 27.97 39.27
N GLN A 28 15.45 26.65 39.14
CA GLN A 28 16.41 25.77 38.47
C GLN A 28 16.36 25.91 36.94
N ILE A 29 15.20 26.30 36.39
CA ILE A 29 15.00 26.59 34.98
C ILE A 29 14.38 27.98 34.84
N LYS A 30 15.06 28.89 34.13
CA LYS A 30 14.57 30.25 33.86
C LYS A 30 14.61 30.61 32.37
N GLY A 31 13.66 31.44 31.94
CA GLY A 31 13.66 32.13 30.65
C GLY A 31 13.89 31.22 29.44
N LYS A 32 14.94 31.50 28.66
CA LYS A 32 15.23 30.85 27.36
C LYS A 32 15.40 29.33 27.43
N LYS A 33 15.76 28.78 28.61
CA LYS A 33 15.94 27.33 28.79
C LYS A 33 14.59 26.59 28.85
N LEU A 34 13.57 27.19 29.49
CA LEU A 34 12.22 26.64 29.55
C LEU A 34 11.58 26.53 28.16
N GLY A 35 11.75 27.57 27.34
CA GLY A 35 11.24 27.58 25.96
C GLY A 35 11.86 26.51 25.06
N LYS A 36 13.15 26.18 25.25
CA LYS A 36 13.81 25.09 24.51
C LYS A 36 13.28 23.71 24.94
N ILE A 37 13.07 23.52 26.23
CA ILE A 37 12.54 22.26 26.78
C ILE A 37 11.11 22.00 26.27
N ARG A 38 10.24 23.03 26.29
CA ARG A 38 8.88 22.94 25.76
C ARG A 38 8.86 22.52 24.28
N ARG A 39 9.67 23.16 23.44
CA ARG A 39 9.78 22.82 22.00
C ARG A 39 10.21 21.38 21.75
N LEU A 40 11.14 20.87 22.55
CA LEU A 40 11.63 19.48 22.44
C LEU A 40 10.57 18.46 22.88
N LEU A 41 9.80 18.77 23.91
CA LEU A 41 8.68 17.93 24.36
C LEU A 41 7.56 17.87 23.31
N ASP A 42 7.21 19.00 22.70
CA ASP A 42 6.20 19.07 21.64
C ASP A 42 6.63 18.23 20.41
N GLN A 43 7.90 18.33 20.02
CA GLN A 43 8.47 17.53 18.92
C GLN A 43 8.41 16.02 19.22
N ARG A 44 8.67 15.61 20.46
CA ARG A 44 8.59 14.21 20.90
C ARG A 44 7.15 13.68 20.89
N LEU A 45 6.18 14.48 21.34
CA LEU A 45 4.76 14.10 21.31
C LEU A 45 4.27 13.92 19.87
N SER A 46 4.68 14.78 18.93
CA SER A 46 4.31 14.65 17.52
C SER A 46 4.87 13.40 16.81
N GLN A 47 6.04 12.91 17.23
CA GLN A 47 6.71 11.78 16.60
C GLN A 47 6.26 10.41 17.14
N LYS A 48 5.56 10.36 18.27
CA LYS A 48 5.19 9.10 18.95
C LYS A 48 3.93 8.40 18.43
N LYS A 49 3.15 8.99 17.50
CA LYS A 49 1.88 8.38 17.07
C LYS A 49 2.00 7.38 15.89
N THR A 50 3.10 7.35 15.13
CA THR A 50 3.32 6.28 14.12
C THR A 50 4.79 6.18 13.66
N VAL A 51 5.30 4.96 13.59
CA VAL A 51 6.50 4.45 12.88
C VAL A 51 6.32 4.58 11.34
N PRO A 52 7.32 4.57 10.44
CA PRO A 52 8.77 4.87 10.53
C PRO A 52 9.17 6.11 9.68
N ASP A 53 10.23 6.77 10.14
CA ASP A 53 11.33 7.36 9.34
C ASP A 53 11.01 8.03 7.98
N SER A 54 10.07 8.97 7.94
CA SER A 54 10.20 10.08 6.99
C SER A 54 10.92 11.22 7.72
N GLY A 55 12.25 11.21 7.71
CA GLY A 55 13.05 12.34 8.14
C GLY A 55 12.69 13.59 7.33
N LEU A 56 11.70 14.36 7.78
CA LEU A 56 11.21 15.57 7.13
C LEU A 56 11.00 16.69 8.14
N GLY A 57 12.13 17.17 8.67
CA GLY A 57 12.27 18.57 9.04
C GLY A 57 12.72 19.41 7.84
N ARG A 58 11.92 19.48 6.77
CA ARG A 58 11.91 20.60 5.80
C ARG A 58 10.75 20.47 4.82
N ARG A 59 9.74 21.35 4.97
CA ARG A 59 8.98 21.83 3.81
C ARG A 59 9.92 22.77 3.05
N GLY A 60 10.57 22.28 2.00
CA GLY A 60 11.51 23.05 1.20
C GLY A 60 11.41 22.65 -0.26
N GLY A 61 10.56 23.35 -1.01
CA GLY A 61 10.37 23.21 -2.45
C GLY A 61 9.70 21.91 -2.87
N SER A 62 8.93 21.95 -3.95
CA SER A 62 8.72 20.75 -4.78
C SER A 62 10.11 20.14 -5.01
N ARG A 63 10.40 19.00 -4.38
CA ARG A 63 11.67 18.30 -4.59
C ARG A 63 11.62 17.88 -6.05
N LYS A 64 12.39 18.57 -6.90
CA LYS A 64 12.45 18.29 -8.34
C LYS A 64 12.72 16.80 -8.47
N LEU A 65 11.80 16.09 -9.15
CA LEU A 65 11.87 14.66 -9.39
C LEU A 65 13.27 14.34 -9.91
N THR A 66 14.08 13.63 -9.12
CA THR A 66 15.46 13.36 -9.52
C THR A 66 15.48 12.24 -10.55
N GLN A 67 16.53 12.18 -11.39
CA GLN A 67 16.68 11.07 -12.34
C GLN A 67 16.66 9.70 -11.64
N ALA A 68 17.18 9.61 -10.42
CA ALA A 68 17.13 8.40 -9.61
C ALA A 68 15.70 8.02 -9.19
N ASP A 69 14.84 9.00 -8.92
CA ASP A 69 13.43 8.77 -8.57
C ASP A 69 12.62 8.31 -9.80
N LEU A 70 12.90 8.88 -10.97
CA LEU A 70 12.34 8.42 -12.25
C LEU A 70 12.73 6.97 -12.56
N MET A 71 14.01 6.63 -12.35
CA MET A 71 14.49 5.26 -12.58
C MET A 71 13.81 4.25 -11.64
N LYS A 72 13.62 4.62 -10.36
CA LYS A 72 12.89 3.78 -9.40
C LYS A 72 11.42 3.61 -9.77
N LEU A 73 10.77 4.67 -10.26
CA LEU A 73 9.38 4.61 -10.72
C LEU A 73 9.25 3.70 -11.95
N TYR A 74 10.15 3.87 -12.93
CA TYR A 74 10.20 3.02 -14.10
C TYR A 74 10.40 1.55 -13.73
N GLN A 75 11.37 1.25 -12.87
CA GLN A 75 11.63 -0.12 -12.44
C GLN A 75 10.40 -0.75 -11.78
N ARG A 76 9.71 -0.02 -10.90
CA ARG A 76 8.47 -0.49 -10.27
C ARG A 76 7.37 -0.77 -11.30
N GLU A 77 7.21 0.11 -12.28
CA GLU A 77 6.20 -0.06 -13.31
C GLU A 77 6.53 -1.24 -14.25
N ALA A 78 7.80 -1.39 -14.62
CA ALA A 78 8.29 -2.54 -15.38
C ALA A 78 8.05 -3.86 -14.62
N ASP A 79 8.28 -3.89 -13.31
CA ASP A 79 8.04 -5.09 -12.50
C ASP A 79 6.56 -5.44 -12.41
N LYS A 80 5.67 -4.44 -12.29
CA LYS A 80 4.22 -4.66 -12.38
C LYS A 80 3.82 -5.22 -13.75
N GLN A 81 4.34 -4.64 -14.83
CA GLN A 81 4.07 -5.12 -16.19
C GLN A 81 4.54 -6.56 -16.39
N ARG A 82 5.73 -6.92 -15.89
CA ARG A 82 6.22 -8.32 -15.92
C ARG A 82 5.27 -9.28 -15.21
N ILE A 83 4.77 -8.90 -14.03
CA ILE A 83 3.80 -9.73 -13.29
C ILE A 83 2.49 -9.85 -14.06
N LEU A 84 2.01 -8.76 -14.66
CA LEU A 84 0.77 -8.75 -15.45
C LEU A 84 0.88 -9.65 -16.67
N VAL A 85 1.97 -9.56 -17.43
CA VAL A 85 2.23 -10.42 -18.60
C VAL A 85 2.23 -11.89 -18.17
N ARG A 86 2.99 -12.23 -17.13
CA ARG A 86 3.06 -13.62 -16.65
C ARG A 86 1.71 -14.16 -16.18
N LYS A 87 0.90 -13.32 -15.52
CA LYS A 87 -0.48 -13.69 -15.16
C LYS A 87 -1.34 -13.90 -16.40
N SER A 88 -1.22 -13.03 -17.40
CA SER A 88 -1.96 -13.13 -18.65
C SER A 88 -1.65 -14.42 -19.40
N ASP A 89 -0.37 -14.82 -19.47
CA ASP A 89 0.07 -16.05 -20.13
C ASP A 89 -0.59 -17.29 -19.50
N VAL A 90 -0.61 -17.36 -18.16
CA VAL A 90 -1.25 -18.45 -17.43
C VAL A 90 -2.75 -18.48 -17.67
N THR A 91 -3.41 -17.32 -17.64
CA THR A 91 -4.86 -17.26 -17.91
C THR A 91 -5.19 -17.61 -19.36
N GLN A 92 -4.36 -17.21 -20.31
CA GLN A 92 -4.54 -17.51 -21.73
C GLN A 92 -4.36 -19.01 -22.00
N ALA A 93 -3.32 -19.64 -21.44
CA ALA A 93 -3.12 -21.08 -21.55
C ALA A 93 -4.31 -21.87 -21.00
N ARG A 94 -4.83 -21.49 -19.83
CA ARG A 94 -6.03 -22.10 -19.23
C ARG A 94 -7.26 -21.89 -20.12
N LEU A 95 -7.43 -20.71 -20.68
CA LEU A 95 -8.57 -20.38 -21.53
C LEU A 95 -8.55 -21.16 -22.84
N ILE A 96 -7.37 -21.33 -23.47
CA ILE A 96 -7.20 -22.18 -24.65
C ILE A 96 -7.60 -23.62 -24.32
N PHE A 97 -7.12 -24.15 -23.19
CA PHE A 97 -7.49 -25.49 -22.75
C PHE A 97 -9.00 -25.66 -22.56
N ILE A 98 -9.66 -24.70 -21.88
CA ILE A 98 -11.12 -24.73 -21.67
C ILE A 98 -11.87 -24.68 -23.00
N VAL A 99 -11.47 -23.78 -23.91
CA VAL A 99 -12.12 -23.64 -25.22
C VAL A 99 -11.99 -24.92 -26.04
N GLU A 100 -10.82 -25.56 -26.05
CA GLU A 100 -10.61 -26.79 -26.81
C GLU A 100 -11.38 -27.96 -26.20
N ALA A 101 -11.35 -28.13 -24.86
CA ALA A 101 -12.15 -29.15 -24.19
C ALA A 101 -13.65 -28.97 -24.43
N LEU A 102 -14.14 -27.73 -24.43
CA LEU A 102 -15.54 -27.43 -24.77
C LEU A 102 -15.85 -27.74 -26.22
N ARG A 103 -14.93 -27.45 -27.16
CA ARG A 103 -15.10 -27.79 -28.57
C ARG A 103 -15.21 -29.30 -28.77
N ASP A 104 -14.33 -30.06 -28.12
CA ASP A 104 -14.36 -31.53 -28.16
C ASP A 104 -15.66 -32.07 -27.57
N LEU A 105 -16.06 -31.58 -26.39
CA LEU A 105 -17.31 -32.00 -25.74
C LEU A 105 -18.54 -31.66 -26.58
N LEU A 106 -18.63 -30.44 -27.11
CA LEU A 106 -19.76 -30.01 -27.94
C LEU A 106 -19.80 -30.72 -29.31
N SER A 107 -18.68 -31.29 -29.76
CA SER A 107 -18.65 -32.12 -30.97
C SER A 107 -19.28 -33.50 -30.76
N GLN A 108 -19.37 -33.97 -29.50
CA GLN A 108 -20.05 -35.21 -29.16
C GLN A 108 -21.56 -34.96 -29.11
N GLY A 109 -22.34 -35.67 -29.93
CA GLY A 109 -23.79 -35.45 -30.04
C GLY A 109 -24.57 -35.62 -28.72
N GLU A 110 -24.08 -36.46 -27.81
CA GLU A 110 -24.72 -36.75 -26.52
C GLU A 110 -24.61 -35.59 -25.51
N PHE A 111 -23.54 -34.78 -25.59
CA PHE A 111 -23.27 -33.74 -24.60
C PHE A 111 -24.22 -32.53 -24.72
N PRO A 112 -24.51 -31.98 -25.92
CA PRO A 112 -25.56 -30.98 -26.09
C PRO A 112 -26.96 -31.45 -25.69
N GLU A 113 -27.27 -32.74 -25.85
CA GLU A 113 -28.54 -33.31 -25.39
C GLU A 113 -28.61 -33.30 -23.86
N LEU A 114 -27.55 -33.76 -23.20
CA LEU A 114 -27.44 -33.70 -21.74
C LEU A 114 -27.56 -32.27 -21.20
N LEU A 115 -26.91 -31.28 -21.86
CA LEU A 115 -27.02 -29.87 -21.46
C LEU A 115 -28.45 -29.34 -21.58
N ARG A 116 -29.24 -29.80 -22.57
CA ARG A 116 -30.65 -29.41 -22.70
C ARG A 116 -31.50 -30.02 -21.60
N ASP A 117 -31.29 -31.30 -21.28
CA ASP A 117 -32.02 -32.00 -20.23
C ASP A 117 -31.76 -31.38 -18.85
N GLU A 118 -30.54 -30.91 -18.60
CA GLU A 118 -30.14 -30.20 -17.38
C GLU A 118 -30.46 -28.69 -17.40
N GLY A 119 -31.07 -28.17 -18.47
CA GLY A 119 -31.45 -26.76 -18.59
C GLY A 119 -30.29 -25.77 -18.78
N LEU A 120 -29.10 -26.26 -19.16
CA LEU A 120 -27.87 -25.48 -19.40
C LEU A 120 -27.73 -25.12 -20.88
N ILE A 121 -28.72 -24.40 -21.40
CA ILE A 121 -28.81 -24.07 -22.84
C ILE A 121 -28.11 -22.76 -23.23
N ASP A 122 -27.74 -21.93 -22.27
CA ASP A 122 -27.14 -20.62 -22.51
C ASP A 122 -25.61 -20.68 -22.51
N MET A 123 -24.99 -20.15 -23.57
CA MET A 123 -23.54 -20.04 -23.68
C MET A 123 -23.06 -18.61 -23.35
N PRO A 124 -22.10 -18.43 -22.43
CA PRO A 124 -21.50 -17.14 -22.17
C PRO A 124 -20.87 -16.55 -23.45
N ARG A 125 -21.20 -15.30 -23.78
CA ARG A 125 -20.73 -14.61 -25.01
C ARG A 125 -19.23 -14.69 -25.22
N ALA A 126 -18.43 -14.50 -24.17
CA ALA A 126 -16.97 -14.53 -24.25
C ALA A 126 -16.40 -15.91 -24.65
N LEU A 127 -17.14 -17.00 -24.40
CA LEU A 127 -16.80 -18.35 -24.86
C LEU A 127 -17.35 -18.61 -26.26
N ALA A 128 -18.59 -18.17 -26.54
CA ALA A 128 -19.21 -18.29 -27.86
C ALA A 128 -18.33 -17.65 -28.96
N ASP A 129 -17.86 -16.42 -28.73
CA ASP A 129 -17.00 -15.67 -29.65
C ASP A 129 -15.67 -16.40 -29.95
N ARG A 130 -15.21 -17.27 -29.03
CA ARG A 130 -13.95 -18.04 -29.17
C ARG A 130 -14.18 -19.40 -29.81
N LEU A 131 -15.32 -20.02 -29.55
CA LEU A 131 -15.70 -21.31 -30.13
C LEU A 131 -16.05 -21.16 -31.61
N MET A 132 -16.77 -20.09 -31.95
CA MET A 132 -17.16 -19.69 -33.31
C MET A 132 -16.53 -18.33 -33.63
N PRO A 133 -15.28 -18.28 -34.11
CA PRO A 133 -14.70 -17.02 -34.55
C PRO A 133 -15.49 -16.50 -35.75
N GLU A 134 -16.23 -15.39 -35.56
CA GLU A 134 -16.84 -14.64 -36.66
C GLU A 134 -15.78 -14.39 -37.75
N PRO A 135 -16.07 -14.68 -39.03
CA PRO A 135 -15.09 -14.46 -40.09
C PRO A 135 -14.73 -12.98 -40.13
N VAL A 136 -13.43 -12.70 -39.97
CA VAL A 136 -12.87 -11.36 -40.12
C VAL A 136 -13.17 -10.89 -41.54
N ARG A 137 -14.05 -9.89 -41.66
CA ARG A 137 -14.40 -9.23 -42.93
C ARG A 137 -13.24 -8.41 -43.48
#